data_AF-A0A7W0G1U5-F1
#
_entry.id   AF-A0A7W0G1U5-F1
#
_cell.length_a   1.000
_cell.length_b   1.000
_cell.length_c   1.000
_cell.angle_alpha   90.00
_cell.angle_beta   90.00
_cell.angle_gamma   90.00
#
_symmetry.space_group_name_H-M   'P 1'
#
loop_
_entity.id
_entity.type
_entity.pdbx_description
1 polymer ?
#
loop_
_entity_poly.entity_id
_entity_poly.type
_entity_poly.pdbx_seq_one_letter_code
_entity_poly.pdbx_strand_id
1 'polypeptide(L)'
;MANQLLTTDSLDTKRLLNALVSFKKGDFTARLPTEWTGMAGKIADTFNDVIELNEKMAKELERVSRVVGKEGKITQRASLPAAGGSWEGLAESVNTLIDDMARPTSEMVRVIGAVANGDLSQTMTLEVDGRPLKGEFLRSVKLVNAMVDQLGSFASEVTRVAREVGTEGKLGGEAKVKGVAGTWKDLTDSVNS
;
A
#
# COMPACT_ATOMS: atom_id res chain seq x y z
N MET A 1 -61.48 32.16 19.81
CA MET A 1 -61.38 31.40 18.56
C MET A 1 -59.94 30.95 18.40
N ALA A 2 -59.74 29.67 18.10
CA ALA A 2 -58.52 28.92 18.35
C ALA A 2 -57.31 29.37 17.52
N ASN A 3 -56.19 29.55 18.20
CA ASN A 3 -54.86 29.69 17.62
C ASN A 3 -54.47 28.33 17.02
N GLN A 4 -54.42 28.22 15.68
CA GLN A 4 -53.94 27.02 15.00
C GLN A 4 -52.45 26.85 15.28
N LEU A 5 -52.13 25.94 16.20
CA LEU A 5 -50.81 25.32 16.30
C LEU A 5 -50.55 24.60 14.97
N LEU A 6 -49.76 25.23 14.09
CA LEU A 6 -49.21 24.61 12.89
C LEU A 6 -48.39 23.40 13.33
N THR A 7 -48.91 22.21 13.06
CA THR A 7 -48.22 20.94 13.28
C THR A 7 -47.00 20.87 12.37
N THR A 8 -45.80 21.12 12.89
CA THR A 8 -44.49 20.92 12.24
C THR A 8 -44.12 19.45 12.02
N ASP A 9 -45.11 18.55 11.97
CA ASP A 9 -44.91 17.10 12.03
C ASP A 9 -44.99 16.40 10.65
N SER A 10 -45.28 17.12 9.56
CA SER A 10 -45.34 16.52 8.22
C SER A 10 -43.99 16.55 7.50
N LEU A 11 -43.44 15.38 7.20
CA LEU A 11 -42.25 15.22 6.36
C LEU A 11 -42.50 15.76 4.94
N ASP A 12 -41.73 16.76 4.51
CA ASP A 12 -41.72 17.18 3.10
C ASP A 12 -40.88 16.20 2.27
N THR A 13 -41.60 15.27 1.64
CA THR A 13 -41.00 14.20 0.82
C THR A 13 -40.32 14.72 -0.44
N LYS A 14 -40.73 15.87 -0.97
CA LYS A 14 -40.08 16.48 -2.15
C LYS A 14 -38.71 17.02 -1.77
N ARG A 15 -38.61 17.67 -0.60
CA ARG A 15 -37.33 18.14 -0.06
C ARG A 15 -36.39 16.99 0.28
N LEU A 16 -36.91 15.93 0.91
CA LEU A 16 -36.16 14.69 1.16
C LEU A 16 -35.63 14.07 -0.14
N LEU A 17 -36.48 13.91 -1.16
CA LEU A 17 -36.08 13.35 -2.45
C LEU A 17 -35.00 14.20 -3.11
N ASN A 18 -35.12 15.53 -3.10
CA ASN A 18 -34.11 16.41 -3.67
C ASN A 18 -32.75 16.24 -2.95
N ALA A 19 -32.75 16.18 -1.62
CA ALA A 19 -31.53 15.97 -0.85
C ALA A 19 -30.90 14.61 -1.14
N LEU A 20 -31.71 13.54 -1.23
CA LEU A 20 -31.25 12.20 -1.62
C LEU A 20 -30.69 12.17 -3.05
N VAL A 21 -31.30 12.91 -3.99
CA VAL A 21 -30.82 13.02 -5.37
C VAL A 21 -29.48 13.77 -5.43
N SER A 22 -29.30 14.84 -4.65
CA SER A 22 -28.01 15.52 -4.51
C SER A 22 -26.95 14.58 -3.93
N PHE A 23 -27.27 13.91 -2.82
CA PHE A 23 -26.36 12.94 -2.19
C PHE A 23 -25.96 11.81 -3.15
N LYS A 24 -26.92 11.25 -3.89
CA LYS A 24 -26.67 10.22 -4.92
C LYS A 24 -25.69 10.69 -6.00
N LYS A 25 -25.64 11.99 -6.30
CA LYS A 25 -24.70 12.59 -7.26
C LYS A 25 -23.34 12.91 -6.66
N GLY A 26 -23.11 12.58 -5.39
CA GLY A 26 -21.87 12.89 -4.66
C GLY A 26 -21.83 14.31 -4.08
N ASP A 27 -22.94 15.04 -4.07
CA ASP A 27 -23.02 16.33 -3.40
C ASP A 27 -23.25 16.14 -1.89
N PHE A 28 -22.16 16.15 -1.14
CA PHE A 28 -22.19 16.06 0.32
C PHE A 28 -22.45 17.39 1.02
N THR A 29 -22.81 18.47 0.29
CA THR A 29 -23.22 19.75 0.89
C THR A 29 -24.73 19.82 1.14
N ALA A 30 -25.50 18.89 0.55
CA ALA A 30 -26.93 18.79 0.76
C ALA A 30 -27.28 18.60 2.24
N ARG A 31 -28.25 19.35 2.74
CA ARG A 31 -28.75 19.25 4.12
C ARG A 31 -30.27 19.28 4.15
N LEU A 32 -30.83 18.52 5.08
CA LEU A 32 -32.23 18.65 5.47
C LEU A 32 -32.40 19.69 6.58
N PRO A 33 -33.57 20.35 6.63
CA PRO A 33 -34.01 21.21 7.73
C PRO A 33 -33.68 20.71 9.13
N THR A 34 -33.16 21.60 9.97
CA THR A 34 -33.05 21.35 11.42
C THR A 34 -34.28 21.82 12.17
N GLU A 35 -35.15 22.60 11.51
CA GLU A 35 -36.43 23.06 12.07
C GLU A 35 -37.53 21.99 12.06
N TRP A 36 -37.33 20.86 11.39
CA TRP A 36 -38.27 19.75 11.43
C TRP A 36 -38.29 19.11 12.82
N THR A 37 -39.49 18.83 13.31
CA THR A 37 -39.70 18.22 14.63
C THR A 37 -40.20 16.79 14.52
N GLY A 38 -40.31 16.09 15.64
CA GLY A 38 -40.86 14.73 15.68
C GLY A 38 -40.02 13.72 14.87
N MET A 39 -40.69 12.86 14.12
CA MET A 39 -40.00 11.85 13.29
C MET A 39 -39.28 12.48 12.09
N ALA A 40 -39.86 13.53 11.49
CA ALA A 40 -39.24 14.23 10.38
C ALA A 40 -37.90 14.86 10.79
N GLY A 41 -37.83 15.45 11.99
CA GLY A 41 -36.58 15.96 12.57
C GLY A 41 -35.53 14.86 12.75
N LYS A 42 -35.90 13.72 13.35
CA LYS A 42 -34.97 12.58 13.51
C LYS A 42 -34.42 12.06 12.19
N ILE A 43 -35.26 12.02 11.14
CA ILE A 43 -34.83 11.65 9.79
C ILE A 43 -33.84 12.69 9.24
N ALA A 44 -34.14 13.98 9.41
CA ALA A 44 -33.26 15.06 8.95
C ALA A 44 -31.88 15.02 9.63
N ASP A 45 -31.85 14.88 10.95
CA ASP A 45 -30.61 14.77 11.74
C ASP A 45 -29.80 13.55 11.28
N THR A 46 -30.43 12.38 11.23
CA THR A 46 -29.76 11.13 10.81
C THR A 46 -29.21 11.24 9.39
N PHE A 47 -29.97 11.85 8.47
CA PHE A 47 -29.52 12.07 7.09
C PHE A 47 -28.33 13.01 7.03
N ASN A 48 -28.37 14.11 7.77
CA ASN A 48 -27.28 15.08 7.83
C ASN A 48 -25.99 14.45 8.40
N ASP A 49 -26.11 13.64 9.45
CA ASP A 49 -24.99 12.88 10.04
C ASP A 49 -24.37 11.90 9.03
N VAL A 50 -25.21 11.16 8.29
CA VAL A 50 -24.75 10.23 7.25
C VAL A 50 -24.02 10.98 6.14
N ILE A 51 -24.52 12.12 5.69
CA ILE A 51 -23.84 12.93 4.68
C ILE A 51 -22.49 13.45 5.20
N GLU A 52 -22.43 13.94 6.42
CA GLU A 52 -21.19 14.42 7.02
C GLU A 52 -20.13 13.30 7.11
N LEU A 53 -20.54 12.10 7.52
CA LEU A 53 -19.66 10.93 7.54
C LEU A 53 -19.14 10.58 6.15
N ASN A 54 -20.00 10.61 5.13
CA ASN A 54 -19.58 10.35 3.74
C ASN A 54 -18.62 11.43 3.22
N GLU A 55 -18.83 12.69 3.56
CA GLU A 55 -17.92 13.79 3.21
C GLU A 55 -16.53 13.59 3.84
N LYS A 56 -16.48 13.24 5.14
CA LYS A 56 -15.24 12.94 5.85
C LYS A 56 -14.52 11.75 5.22
N MET A 57 -15.26 10.70 4.87
CA MET A 57 -14.70 9.52 4.21
C MET A 57 -14.12 9.83 2.83
N ALA A 58 -14.81 10.59 2.00
CA ALA A 58 -14.31 10.99 0.69
C ALA A 58 -12.99 11.78 0.82
N LYS A 59 -12.96 12.79 1.71
CA LYS A 59 -11.75 13.58 1.99
C LYS A 59 -10.61 12.72 2.50
N GLU A 60 -10.90 11.73 3.34
CA GLU A 60 -9.88 10.85 3.89
C GLU A 60 -9.29 9.91 2.82
N LEU A 61 -10.11 9.36 1.94
CA LEU A 61 -9.63 8.55 0.80
C LEU A 61 -8.78 9.37 -0.16
N GLU A 62 -9.17 10.62 -0.44
CA GLU A 62 -8.34 11.55 -1.23
C GLU A 62 -7.00 11.83 -0.55
N ARG A 63 -7.01 12.09 0.76
CA ARG A 63 -5.80 12.32 1.55
C ARG A 63 -4.88 11.10 1.48
N VAL A 64 -5.38 9.91 1.75
CA VAL A 64 -4.61 8.66 1.75
C VAL A 64 -4.06 8.37 0.35
N SER A 65 -4.86 8.54 -0.70
CA SER A 65 -4.43 8.38 -2.09
C SER A 65 -3.25 9.29 -2.43
N ARG A 66 -3.29 10.56 -1.99
CA ARG A 66 -2.16 11.49 -2.16
C ARG A 66 -0.94 11.08 -1.33
N VAL A 67 -1.12 10.86 -0.03
CA VAL A 67 -0.03 10.68 0.93
C VAL A 67 0.68 9.33 0.75
N VAL A 68 -0.08 8.25 0.60
CA VAL A 68 0.48 6.91 0.40
C VAL A 68 0.80 6.69 -1.08
N GLY A 69 -0.15 6.97 -1.97
CA GLY A 69 -0.03 6.64 -3.39
C GLY A 69 0.91 7.56 -4.17
N LYS A 70 0.89 8.88 -3.92
CA LYS A 70 1.72 9.86 -4.68
C LYS A 70 2.99 10.26 -3.96
N GLU A 71 2.93 10.45 -2.64
CA GLU A 71 4.09 10.87 -1.83
C GLU A 71 4.91 9.70 -1.29
N GLY A 72 4.43 8.46 -1.41
CA GLY A 72 5.15 7.26 -0.97
C GLY A 72 5.25 7.11 0.55
N LYS A 73 4.45 7.84 1.34
CA LYS A 73 4.45 7.77 2.81
C LYS A 73 3.64 6.55 3.29
N ILE A 74 4.15 5.35 3.01
CA ILE A 74 3.49 4.05 3.24
C ILE A 74 3.25 3.70 4.72
N THR A 75 3.74 4.50 5.67
CA THR A 75 3.44 4.38 7.11
C THR A 75 2.16 5.12 7.53
N GLN A 76 1.59 5.92 6.63
CA GLN A 76 0.35 6.65 6.88
C GLN A 76 -0.85 5.72 6.73
N ARG A 77 -1.85 5.90 7.59
CA ARG A 77 -3.05 5.07 7.65
C ARG A 77 -4.30 5.92 7.47
N ALA A 78 -5.33 5.33 6.87
CA ALA A 78 -6.67 5.86 6.81
C ALA A 78 -7.28 5.86 8.21
N SER A 79 -7.97 6.95 8.56
CA SER A 79 -8.69 7.07 9.83
C SER A 79 -10.02 7.79 9.63
N LEU A 80 -11.09 7.19 10.15
CA LEU A 80 -12.43 7.77 10.16
C LEU A 80 -12.91 7.88 11.61
N PRO A 81 -12.57 8.97 12.31
CA PRO A 81 -13.05 9.20 13.67
C PRO A 81 -14.59 9.22 13.68
N ALA A 82 -15.20 8.58 14.69
CA ALA A 82 -16.65 8.43 14.86
C ALA A 82 -17.36 7.50 13.84
N ALA A 83 -16.63 6.79 12.98
CA ALA A 83 -17.18 5.67 12.23
C ALA A 83 -17.28 4.44 13.17
N GLY A 84 -18.50 3.99 13.47
CA GLY A 84 -18.74 2.72 14.15
C GLY A 84 -19.19 1.63 13.19
N GLY A 85 -19.02 0.37 13.58
CA GLY A 85 -19.50 -0.79 12.81
C GLY A 85 -18.80 -0.93 11.47
N SER A 86 -19.54 -1.25 10.40
CA SER A 86 -18.97 -1.53 9.08
C SER A 86 -18.16 -0.36 8.47
N TRP A 87 -18.40 0.87 8.92
CA TRP A 87 -17.65 2.05 8.47
C TRP A 87 -16.21 2.05 8.98
N GLU A 88 -15.97 1.54 10.19
CA GLU A 88 -14.62 1.34 10.72
C GLU A 88 -13.88 0.27 9.90
N GLY A 89 -14.57 -0.82 9.56
CA GLY A 89 -14.04 -1.90 8.73
C GLY A 89 -13.59 -1.45 7.33
N LEU A 90 -14.17 -0.38 6.77
CA LEU A 90 -13.70 0.19 5.50
C LEU A 90 -12.31 0.82 5.65
N ALA A 91 -12.08 1.59 6.72
CA ALA A 91 -10.77 2.18 6.99
C ALA A 91 -9.72 1.08 7.26
N GLU A 92 -10.09 0.05 8.02
CA GLU A 92 -9.24 -1.11 8.29
C GLU A 92 -8.88 -1.88 7.00
N SER A 93 -9.85 -2.07 6.09
CA SER A 93 -9.62 -2.73 4.80
C SER A 93 -8.62 -1.95 3.94
N VAL A 94 -8.75 -0.62 3.88
CA VAL A 94 -7.78 0.25 3.19
C VAL A 94 -6.40 0.14 3.84
N ASN A 95 -6.33 0.14 5.17
CA ASN A 95 -5.07 0.00 5.90
C ASN A 95 -4.39 -1.34 5.64
N THR A 96 -5.16 -2.43 5.62
CA THR A 96 -4.67 -3.77 5.27
C THR A 96 -4.09 -3.80 3.87
N LEU A 97 -4.77 -3.21 2.89
CA LEU A 97 -4.24 -3.10 1.52
C LEU A 97 -2.95 -2.29 1.47
N ILE A 98 -2.85 -1.19 2.21
CA ILE A 98 -1.61 -0.40 2.30
C ILE A 98 -0.49 -1.27 2.87
N ASP A 99 -0.74 -2.01 3.95
CA ASP A 99 0.25 -2.88 4.59
C ASP A 99 0.73 -4.01 3.67
N ASP A 100 -0.21 -4.70 3.02
CA ASP A 100 0.07 -5.82 2.12
C ASP A 100 0.89 -5.37 0.90
N MET A 101 0.70 -4.14 0.42
CA MET A 101 1.50 -3.55 -0.66
C MET A 101 2.83 -2.98 -0.20
N ALA A 102 2.89 -2.37 0.99
CA ALA A 102 4.06 -1.69 1.52
C ALA A 102 5.17 -2.64 1.96
N ARG A 103 4.80 -3.78 2.55
CA ARG A 103 5.77 -4.73 3.14
C ARG A 103 6.74 -5.31 2.10
N PRO A 104 6.31 -5.90 0.96
CA PRO A 104 7.24 -6.45 -0.02
C PRO A 104 8.16 -5.38 -0.62
N THR A 105 7.64 -4.16 -0.86
CA THR A 105 8.43 -3.03 -1.35
C THR A 105 9.51 -2.63 -0.35
N SER A 106 9.17 -2.56 0.94
CA SER A 106 10.13 -2.21 2.00
C SER A 106 11.23 -3.27 2.15
N GLU A 107 10.86 -4.55 2.09
CA GLU A 107 11.82 -5.65 2.12
C GLU A 107 12.76 -5.64 0.91
N MET A 108 12.24 -5.30 -0.27
CA MET A 108 13.06 -5.16 -1.47
C MET A 108 14.08 -4.02 -1.32
N VAL A 109 13.66 -2.86 -0.80
CA VAL A 109 14.56 -1.74 -0.52
C VAL A 109 15.63 -2.14 0.50
N ARG A 110 15.28 -2.89 1.54
CA ARG A 110 16.22 -3.40 2.55
C ARG A 110 17.30 -4.28 1.90
N VAL A 111 16.91 -5.25 1.08
CA VAL A 111 17.83 -6.19 0.44
C VAL A 111 18.69 -5.50 -0.62
N ILE A 112 18.12 -4.64 -1.46
CA ILE A 112 18.88 -3.86 -2.45
C ILE A 112 19.88 -2.93 -1.73
N GLY A 113 19.47 -2.31 -0.62
CA GLY A 113 20.35 -1.50 0.21
C GLY A 113 21.49 -2.32 0.83
N ALA A 114 21.23 -3.54 1.30
CA ALA A 114 22.27 -4.44 1.79
C ALA A 114 23.29 -4.79 0.70
N VAL A 115 22.81 -5.17 -0.49
CA VAL A 115 23.65 -5.44 -1.67
C VAL A 115 24.50 -4.22 -2.03
N ALA A 116 23.93 -3.01 -2.03
CA ALA A 116 24.66 -1.78 -2.31
C ALA A 116 25.77 -1.50 -1.28
N ASN A 117 25.60 -1.96 -0.05
CA ASN A 117 26.61 -1.90 1.02
C ASN A 117 27.57 -3.11 1.02
N GLY A 118 27.48 -4.00 0.02
CA GLY A 118 28.33 -5.19 -0.12
C GLY A 118 27.90 -6.40 0.70
N ASP A 119 26.74 -6.35 1.37
CA ASP A 119 26.19 -7.50 2.09
C ASP A 119 25.29 -8.34 1.16
N LEU A 120 25.87 -9.40 0.61
CA LEU A 120 25.21 -10.35 -0.29
C LEU A 120 24.58 -11.54 0.46
N SER A 121 24.56 -11.50 1.80
CA SER A 121 23.92 -12.55 2.62
C SER A 121 22.43 -12.32 2.83
N GLN A 122 21.95 -11.09 2.59
CA GLN A 122 20.56 -10.70 2.80
C GLN A 122 19.68 -11.14 1.63
N THR A 123 18.60 -11.84 1.93
CA THR A 123 17.57 -12.21 0.96
C THR A 123 16.18 -11.79 1.46
N MET A 124 15.21 -11.80 0.54
CA MET A 124 13.81 -11.57 0.84
C MET A 124 13.13 -12.89 1.23
N THR A 125 12.23 -12.84 2.22
CA THR A 125 11.42 -13.99 2.64
C THR A 125 10.32 -14.31 1.63
N LEU A 126 10.07 -15.60 1.38
CA LEU A 126 9.01 -16.08 0.46
C LEU A 126 7.61 -16.14 1.11
N GLU A 127 7.52 -15.81 2.39
CA GLU A 127 6.31 -15.87 3.20
C GLU A 127 6.17 -14.60 4.04
N VAL A 128 4.94 -14.19 4.30
CA VAL A 128 4.60 -13.08 5.20
C VAL A 128 3.49 -13.54 6.13
N ASP A 129 3.68 -13.39 7.44
CA ASP A 129 2.74 -13.82 8.48
C ASP A 129 2.30 -15.30 8.32
N GLY A 130 3.25 -16.18 8.00
CA GLY A 130 3.00 -17.61 7.80
C GLY A 130 2.24 -17.96 6.52
N ARG A 131 2.08 -17.00 5.59
CA ARG A 131 1.42 -17.21 4.30
C ARG A 131 2.43 -17.06 3.16
N PRO A 132 2.51 -18.03 2.23
CA PRO A 132 3.33 -17.89 1.04
C PRO A 132 2.92 -16.68 0.21
N LEU A 133 3.92 -15.93 -0.26
CA LEU A 133 3.71 -14.88 -1.25
C LEU A 133 3.18 -15.51 -2.55
N LYS A 134 2.33 -14.74 -3.25
CA LYS A 134 1.70 -15.17 -4.51
C LYS A 134 1.76 -14.07 -5.56
N GLY A 135 1.45 -14.44 -6.80
CA GLY A 135 1.33 -13.51 -7.92
C GLY A 135 2.60 -12.67 -8.13
N GLU A 136 2.41 -11.38 -8.40
CA GLU A 136 3.52 -10.46 -8.69
C GLU A 136 4.48 -10.30 -7.52
N PHE A 137 4.02 -10.34 -6.26
CA PHE A 137 4.93 -10.26 -5.11
C PHE A 137 5.91 -11.43 -5.07
N LEU A 138 5.42 -12.66 -5.27
CA LEU A 138 6.29 -13.84 -5.34
C LEU A 138 7.29 -13.74 -6.48
N ARG A 139 6.85 -13.26 -7.65
CA ARG A 139 7.71 -13.07 -8.82
C ARG A 139 8.82 -12.06 -8.53
N SER A 140 8.48 -10.92 -7.95
CA SER A 140 9.45 -9.89 -7.56
C SER A 140 10.47 -10.40 -6.55
N VAL A 141 10.02 -11.09 -5.49
CA VAL A 141 10.92 -11.69 -4.49
C VAL A 141 11.89 -12.68 -5.11
N LYS A 142 11.41 -13.59 -5.97
CA LYS A 142 12.26 -14.55 -6.65
C LYS A 142 13.29 -13.87 -7.55
N LEU A 143 12.91 -12.80 -8.24
CA LEU A 143 13.82 -12.05 -9.10
C LEU A 143 14.93 -11.38 -8.28
N VAL A 144 14.58 -10.73 -7.18
CA VAL A 144 15.56 -10.08 -6.28
C VAL A 144 16.50 -11.12 -5.67
N ASN A 145 15.98 -12.24 -5.16
CA ASN A 145 16.83 -13.29 -4.58
C ASN A 145 17.77 -13.90 -5.64
N ALA A 146 17.28 -14.16 -6.85
CA ALA A 146 18.14 -14.66 -7.93
C ALA A 146 19.26 -13.67 -8.30
N MET A 147 18.99 -12.36 -8.25
CA MET A 147 20.00 -11.33 -8.44
C MET A 147 21.05 -11.35 -7.31
N VAL A 148 20.63 -11.47 -6.05
CA VAL A 148 21.54 -11.59 -4.89
C VAL A 148 22.42 -12.84 -5.03
N ASP A 149 21.83 -13.99 -5.37
CA ASP A 149 22.54 -15.26 -5.54
C ASP A 149 23.60 -15.18 -6.65
N GLN A 150 23.25 -14.53 -7.77
CA GLN A 150 24.16 -14.33 -8.90
C GLN A 150 25.36 -13.44 -8.51
N LEU A 151 25.09 -12.35 -7.79
CA LEU A 151 26.13 -11.45 -7.27
C LEU A 151 27.04 -12.17 -6.27
N GLY A 152 26.46 -12.92 -5.34
CA GLY A 152 27.19 -13.68 -4.32
C GLY A 152 28.11 -14.72 -4.95
N SER A 153 27.60 -15.44 -5.96
CA SER A 153 28.37 -16.44 -6.71
C SER A 153 29.56 -15.80 -7.43
N PHE A 154 29.35 -14.65 -8.08
CA PHE A 154 30.43 -13.92 -8.75
C PHE A 154 31.49 -13.40 -7.76
N ALA A 155 31.06 -12.77 -6.66
CA ALA A 155 31.96 -12.25 -5.64
C ALA A 155 32.82 -13.34 -4.99
N SER A 156 32.21 -14.50 -4.68
CA SER A 156 32.93 -15.67 -4.17
C SER A 156 33.99 -16.16 -5.17
N GLU A 157 33.64 -16.20 -6.46
CA GLU A 157 34.53 -16.73 -7.48
C GLU A 157 35.73 -15.81 -7.74
N VAL A 158 35.50 -14.50 -7.82
CA VAL A 158 36.58 -13.50 -7.91
C VAL A 158 37.51 -13.57 -6.70
N THR A 159 36.95 -13.72 -5.49
CA THR A 159 37.75 -13.86 -4.26
C THR A 159 38.60 -15.12 -4.28
N ARG A 160 38.04 -16.25 -4.75
CA ARG A 160 38.77 -17.52 -4.89
C ARG A 160 39.93 -17.39 -5.86
N VAL A 161 39.68 -16.87 -7.06
CA VAL A 161 40.72 -16.69 -8.11
C VAL A 161 41.81 -15.74 -7.63
N ALA A 162 41.45 -14.61 -7.01
CA ALA A 162 42.41 -13.66 -6.46
C ALA A 162 43.32 -14.29 -5.39
N ARG A 163 42.76 -15.16 -4.54
CA ARG A 163 43.53 -15.90 -3.53
C ARG A 163 44.48 -16.92 -4.15
N GLU A 164 44.00 -17.72 -5.12
CA GLU A 164 44.81 -18.75 -5.79
C GLU A 164 45.99 -18.15 -6.55
N VAL A 165 45.72 -17.09 -7.34
CA VAL A 165 46.74 -16.43 -8.17
C VAL A 165 47.68 -15.59 -7.30
N GLY A 166 47.13 -14.77 -6.39
CA GLY A 166 47.91 -13.78 -5.64
C GLY A 166 48.61 -14.34 -4.39
N THR A 167 47.97 -15.25 -3.67
CA THR A 167 48.48 -15.72 -2.36
C THR A 167 49.09 -17.13 -2.45
N GLU A 168 48.47 -18.02 -3.21
CA GLU A 168 48.92 -19.42 -3.34
C GLU A 168 49.91 -19.63 -4.50
N GLY A 169 50.12 -18.61 -5.34
CA GLY A 169 51.04 -18.67 -6.48
C GLY A 169 50.62 -19.66 -7.57
N LYS A 170 49.35 -20.11 -7.57
CA LYS A 170 48.79 -20.99 -8.59
C LYS A 170 48.39 -20.15 -9.80
N LEU A 171 49.30 -20.04 -10.76
CA LEU A 171 49.04 -19.36 -12.03
C LEU A 171 48.05 -20.19 -12.87
N GLY A 172 47.00 -19.52 -13.41
CA GLY A 172 45.99 -20.13 -14.28
C GLY A 172 44.64 -20.44 -13.62
N GLY A 173 44.32 -19.84 -12.47
CA GLY A 173 42.98 -19.96 -11.86
C GLY A 173 41.93 -19.22 -12.70
N GLU A 174 41.00 -19.97 -13.31
CA GLU A 174 39.86 -19.39 -14.04
C GLU A 174 38.64 -19.23 -13.13
N ALA A 175 37.95 -18.10 -13.25
CA ALA A 175 36.62 -17.87 -12.70
C ALA A 175 35.57 -18.65 -13.52
N LYS A 176 34.78 -19.47 -12.83
CA LYS A 176 33.70 -20.29 -13.39
C LYS A 176 32.38 -19.98 -12.67
N VAL A 177 31.68 -18.97 -13.17
CA VAL A 177 30.35 -18.63 -12.67
C VAL A 177 29.28 -19.26 -13.57
N LYS A 178 28.43 -20.13 -13.02
CA LYS A 178 27.37 -20.79 -13.80
C LYS A 178 26.24 -19.81 -14.15
N GLY A 179 25.68 -19.95 -15.35
CA GLY A 179 24.48 -19.22 -15.75
C GLY A 179 24.67 -17.73 -16.08
N VAL A 180 25.91 -17.23 -16.16
CA VAL A 180 26.19 -15.83 -16.51
C VAL A 180 25.88 -15.53 -17.98
N ALA A 181 25.29 -14.37 -18.22
CA ALA A 181 25.02 -13.81 -19.54
C ALA A 181 25.18 -12.28 -19.51
N GLY A 182 25.34 -11.66 -20.68
CA GLY A 182 25.56 -10.21 -20.81
C GLY A 182 26.77 -9.74 -20.03
N THR A 183 26.65 -8.61 -19.32
CA THR A 183 27.74 -8.00 -18.54
C THR A 183 28.40 -8.98 -17.55
N TRP A 184 27.65 -9.93 -16.98
CA TRP A 184 28.21 -10.93 -16.07
C TRP A 184 29.18 -11.88 -16.75
N LYS A 185 28.90 -12.24 -18.00
CA LYS A 185 29.79 -13.05 -18.80
C LYS A 185 31.04 -12.26 -19.15
N ASP A 186 30.88 -11.03 -19.62
CA ASP A 186 32.01 -10.16 -19.99
C ASP A 186 32.98 -9.95 -18.82
N LEU A 187 32.45 -9.78 -17.60
CA LEU A 187 33.27 -9.67 -16.39
C LEU A 187 33.98 -10.98 -16.03
N THR A 188 33.32 -12.13 -16.19
CA THR A 188 33.93 -13.44 -15.95
C THR A 188 35.06 -13.69 -16.95
N ASP A 189 34.82 -13.41 -18.23
CA ASP A 189 35.79 -13.56 -19.31
C ASP A 189 36.97 -12.59 -19.12
N SER A 190 36.73 -11.38 -18.61
CA SER A 190 37.78 -10.41 -18.28
C SER A 190 38.69 -10.85 -17.13
N VAL A 191 38.17 -11.56 -16.12
CA VAL A 191 38.99 -12.14 -15.03
C VAL A 191 39.84 -13.31 -15.54
N ASN A 192 39.39 -13.98 -16.60
CA ASN A 192 40.07 -15.11 -17.21
C ASN A 192 41.09 -14.72 -18.31
N SER A 193 41.16 -13.44 -18.68
CA SER A 193 42.06 -12.89 -19.70
C SER A 193 43.36 -12.39 -19.09
#